data_AF-A0A223I1G0-F1
#
_entry.id   AF-A0A223I1G0-F1
#
_cell.length_a   1.000
_cell.length_b   1.000
_cell.length_c   1.000
_cell.angle_alpha   90.00
_cell.angle_beta   90.00
_cell.angle_gamma   90.00
#
_symmetry.space_group_name_H-M   'P 1'
#
loop_
_entity.id
_entity.type
_entity.pdbx_description
1 polymer ?
#
loop_
_entity_poly.entity_id
_entity_poly.type
_entity_poly.pdbx_seq_one_letter_code
_entity_poly.pdbx_strand_id
1 'polypeptide(L)' 'MYNFVEIGIDDTNFKIMAEKACRGDVLQGFKHLTPKDVEKIFRMCL' A
#
# COMPACT_ATOMS: atom_id res chain seq x y z
N MET A 1 -17.43 -7.66 5.32
CA MET A 1 -16.46 -7.09 4.35
C MET A 1 -15.34 -6.58 5.22
N TYR A 2 -14.20 -7.26 5.23
CA TYR A 2 -13.13 -6.94 6.18
C TYR A 2 -12.31 -5.75 5.70
N ASN A 3 -12.00 -4.80 6.59
CA ASN A 3 -11.12 -3.66 6.30
C ASN A 3 -9.84 -3.72 7.14
N PHE A 4 -8.91 -2.82 6.85
CA PHE A 4 -7.63 -2.76 7.56
C PHE A 4 -7.78 -2.39 9.04
N VAL A 5 -8.76 -1.54 9.36
CA VAL A 5 -9.02 -1.09 10.74
C VAL A 5 -9.41 -2.28 11.63
N GLU A 6 -10.24 -3.19 11.13
CA GLU A 6 -10.69 -4.38 11.87
C GLU A 6 -9.55 -5.33 12.27
N ILE A 7 -8.42 -5.30 11.57
CA ILE A 7 -7.22 -6.08 11.89
C ILE A 7 -6.08 -5.24 12.50
N GLY A 8 -6.38 -4.00 12.90
CA GLY A 8 -5.43 -3.13 13.61
C GLY A 8 -4.40 -2.46 12.69
N ILE A 9 -4.71 -2.29 11.40
CA ILE A 9 -3.89 -1.55 10.44
C ILE A 9 -4.49 -0.16 10.21
N ASP A 10 -3.69 0.88 10.45
CA ASP A 10 -3.99 2.28 10.16
C ASP A 10 -3.02 2.86 9.11
N ASP A 11 -3.21 4.13 8.74
CA ASP A 11 -2.42 4.78 7.69
C ASP A 11 -1.04 5.29 8.15
N THR A 12 -0.71 5.19 9.44
CA THR A 12 0.53 5.72 10.04
C THR A 12 1.77 5.23 9.31
N ASN A 13 1.75 3.98 8.83
CA ASN A 13 2.89 3.32 8.21
C ASN A 13 2.72 3.04 6.70
N PHE A 14 1.66 3.53 6.06
CA PHE A 14 1.36 3.17 4.65
C PHE A 14 2.49 3.54 3.70
N LYS A 15 3.14 4.69 3.91
CA LYS A 15 4.30 5.10 3.12
C LYS A 15 5.43 4.08 3.16
N ILE A 16 5.82 3.65 4.37
CA ILE A 16 6.91 2.67 4.57
C ILE A 16 6.51 1.30 4.00
N MET A 17 5.26 0.88 4.20
CA MET A 17 4.77 -0.38 3.65
C MET A 17 4.76 -0.36 2.13
N ALA A 18 4.36 0.75 1.51
CA ALA A 18 4.34 0.90 0.07
C ALA A 18 5.76 0.91 -0.53
N GLU A 19 6.71 1.60 0.11
CA GLU A 19 8.13 1.56 -0.26
C GLU A 19 8.68 0.13 -0.19
N LYS A 20 8.39 -0.61 0.89
CA LYS A 20 8.80 -2.01 1.03
C LYS A 20 8.15 -2.92 -0.01
N ALA A 21 6.86 -2.73 -0.30
CA ALA A 21 6.12 -3.50 -1.31
C ALA A 21 6.73 -3.32 -2.71
N CYS A 22 7.15 -2.10 -3.04
CA CYS A 22 7.81 -1.79 -4.32
C CYS A 22 9.32 -2.02 -4.31
N ARG A 23 9.90 -2.58 -3.24
CA ARG A 23 11.36 -2.75 -3.08
C ARG A 23 12.15 -1.44 -3.28
N GLY A 24 11.55 -0.32 -2.90
CA GLY A 24 12.12 1.03 -2.99
C GLY A 24 11.96 1.74 -4.33
N ASP A 25 11.40 1.09 -5.36
CA ASP A 25 11.20 1.72 -6.67
C ASP A 25 9.80 1.39 -7.24
N VAL A 26 9.71 0.58 -8.29
CA VAL A 26 8.44 0.25 -8.95
C VAL A 26 8.09 -1.21 -8.75
N LEU A 27 6.85 -1.48 -8.34
CA LEU A 27 6.28 -2.82 -8.39
C LEU A 27 5.95 -3.17 -9.84
N GLN A 28 6.77 -4.06 -10.40
CA GLN A 28 6.66 -4.57 -11.76
C GLN A 28 5.48 -5.54 -11.89
N GLY A 29 4.70 -5.44 -12.96
CA GLY A 29 3.52 -6.28 -13.20
C GLY A 29 2.78 -5.88 -14.48
N PHE A 30 1.55 -6.40 -14.68
CA PHE A 30 0.71 -6.01 -15.82
C PHE A 30 0.55 -4.48 -15.94
N LYS A 31 0.45 -3.82 -14.78
CA LYS A 31 0.57 -2.37 -14.65
C LYS A 31 1.68 -2.07 -13.65
N HIS A 32 2.61 -1.20 -14.02
CA HIS A 32 3.61 -0.67 -13.11
C HIS A 32 2.94 0.16 -12.02
N LEU A 33 3.30 -0.09 -10.76
CA LEU A 33 2.81 0.69 -9.62
C LEU A 33 3.99 1.31 -8.88
N THR A 34 3.92 2.63 -8.70
CA THR A 34 4.85 3.37 -7.84
C THR A 34 4.45 3.18 -6.37
N PRO A 35 5.34 3.49 -5.40
CA PRO A 35 4.98 3.43 -3.99
C PRO A 35 3.78 4.33 -3.66
N LYS A 36 3.62 5.46 -4.37
CA LYS A 36 2.45 6.34 -4.23
C LYS A 36 1.15 5.67 -4.67
N ASP A 37 1.19 4.88 -5.74
CA ASP A 37 0.02 4.13 -6.20
C ASP A 37 -0.37 3.05 -5.18
N VAL A 38 0.62 2.33 -4.65
CA VAL A 38 0.41 1.30 -3.62
C VAL A 38 -0.11 1.91 -2.31
N GLU A 39 0.41 3.06 -1.87
CA GLU A 39 -0.11 3.79 -0.72
C GLU A 39 -1.59 4.17 -0.92
N LYS A 40 -1.95 4.66 -2.12
CA LYS A 40 -3.33 5.00 -2.45
C LYS A 40 -4.23 3.77 -2.41
N ILE A 41 -3.76 2.61 -2.86
CA ILE A 41 -4.49 1.34 -2.77
C ILE A 41 -4.71 0.96 -1.30
N PHE A 42 -3.71 1.09 -0.44
CA PHE A 42 -3.90 0.83 1.01
C PHE A 42 -4.96 1.75 1.62
N ARG A 43 -5.01 3.02 1.24
CA ARG A 43 -6.05 3.97 1.69
C ARG A 43 -7.46 3.62 1.22
N MET A 44 -7.60 2.86 0.13
CA MET A 44 -8.90 2.35 -0.33
C MET A 44 -9.38 1.14 0.47
N CYS A 45 -8.52 0.54 1.31
CA CYS A 45 -8.80 -0.64 2.12
C CYS A 45 -8.98 -0.33 3.62
N LEU A 46 -8.88 0.94 4.02
CA LEU A 46 -9.39 1.42 5.32
C LEU A 46 -10.91 1.42 5.31
#